data_AF-A0A1Y1CQ04-F1
#
_entry.id   AF-A0A1Y1CQ04-F1
#
_cell.length_a   1.000
_cell.length_b   1.000
_cell.length_c   1.000
_cell.angle_alpha   90.00
_cell.angle_beta   90.00
_cell.angle_gamma   90.00
#
_symmetry.space_group_name_H-M   'P 1'
#
loop_
_entity.id
_entity.type
_entity.pdbx_description
1 polymer ?
#
loop_
_entity_poly.entity_id
_entity_poly.type
_entity_poly.pdbx_seq_one_letter_code
_entity_poly.pdbx_strand_id
1 'polypeptide(L)'
;MNIFRILSSNDGSINEPNVSSFLAYLLNPNEDHGISGLLLQEILNELLLVNEDFLQKIKFDNRITDLSKYSGYSINIVPEMAVNLNGDGKKKRRDIDILIEITDDRSKEVLYAICLENKITDASISKKDSQLEDELSGLRNYYKENDLSPEIYVVYLTPTPSEISTYSLNKLDYNQKCHIYWDKHENSIFNKLIKIFKDEENGFVDPINNQSSYLIKSFLSFIKTNFKSYVEERKEIQEKKSYGKPVIDLLNDFANNLEFDKEYAIASIKNKFSAYVLNVSGLELNNGTRNAHITLATVNDRNRGHYGVKKPDDERKNIFYYTDDSRKKLKRFSLQCSKLLDIYFKNGAEIEVVSTLEIPKEEIS
;
A
#
# COMPACT_ATOMS: atom_id res chain seq x y z
N MET A 1 15.02 4.45 18.57
CA MET A 1 14.52 3.07 18.49
C MET A 1 13.18 3.12 17.78
N ASN A 2 12.98 2.39 16.67
CA ASN A 2 11.73 2.44 15.91
C ASN A 2 10.87 1.22 16.30
N ILE A 3 9.75 1.46 16.99
CA ILE A 3 8.86 0.41 17.48
C ILE A 3 8.26 -0.42 16.34
N PHE A 4 7.90 0.21 15.22
CA PHE A 4 7.37 -0.49 14.05
C PHE A 4 8.40 -1.45 13.45
N ARG A 5 9.68 -1.10 13.48
CA ARG A 5 10.76 -2.02 13.07
C ARG A 5 10.90 -3.22 14.00
N ILE A 6 10.71 -3.02 15.30
CA ILE A 6 10.77 -4.10 16.29
C ILE A 6 9.58 -5.05 16.12
N LEU A 7 8.37 -4.49 16.00
CA LEU A 7 7.14 -5.27 15.82
C LEU A 7 7.09 -6.01 14.47
N SER A 8 7.76 -5.48 13.44
CA SER A 8 7.95 -6.15 12.15
C SER A 8 9.21 -7.04 12.08
N SER A 9 9.87 -7.32 13.21
CA SER A 9 11.04 -8.21 13.24
C SER A 9 10.62 -9.68 13.39
N ASN A 10 11.41 -10.59 12.80
CA ASN A 10 11.21 -12.04 12.77
C ASN A 10 9.90 -12.44 12.04
N ASP A 11 9.07 -13.28 12.65
CA ASP A 11 7.81 -13.79 12.05
C ASP A 11 6.66 -12.78 12.11
N GLY A 12 6.83 -11.65 12.82
CA GLY A 12 5.85 -10.56 12.83
C GLY A 12 5.98 -9.70 11.58
N SER A 13 4.91 -9.57 10.80
CA SER A 13 4.80 -8.53 9.77
C SER A 13 3.73 -7.54 10.16
N ILE A 14 4.07 -6.25 10.11
CA ILE A 14 3.05 -5.19 10.17
C ILE A 14 2.36 -5.18 8.81
N ASN A 15 1.09 -5.57 8.80
CA ASN A 15 0.25 -5.66 7.62
C ASN A 15 -0.71 -4.46 7.51
N GLU A 16 -1.51 -4.41 6.44
CA GLU A 16 -2.52 -3.37 6.22
C GLU A 16 -3.40 -3.14 7.47
N PRO A 17 -4.05 -4.15 8.09
CA PRO A 17 -4.80 -4.00 9.33
C PRO A 17 -4.05 -3.29 10.47
N ASN A 18 -2.79 -3.62 10.70
CA ASN A 18 -1.99 -2.98 11.75
C ASN A 18 -1.72 -1.50 11.44
N VAL A 19 -1.49 -1.17 10.16
CA VAL A 19 -1.28 0.22 9.73
C VAL A 19 -2.59 1.00 9.80
N SER A 20 -3.71 0.41 9.39
CA SER A 20 -5.05 1.00 9.50
C SER A 20 -5.40 1.26 10.97
N SER A 21 -5.09 0.33 11.87
CA SER A 21 -5.29 0.51 13.33
C SER A 21 -4.47 1.68 13.88
N PHE A 22 -3.20 1.80 13.47
CA PHE A 22 -2.35 2.90 13.92
C PHE A 22 -2.78 4.25 13.33
N LEU A 23 -3.25 4.27 12.08
CA LEU A 23 -3.82 5.46 11.47
C LEU A 23 -5.13 5.86 12.16
N ALA A 24 -6.01 4.90 12.45
CA ALA A 24 -7.25 5.14 13.19
C ALA A 24 -6.98 5.77 14.57
N TYR A 25 -5.95 5.29 15.27
CA TYR A 25 -5.47 5.91 16.51
C TYR A 25 -5.07 7.38 16.28
N LEU A 26 -4.26 7.70 15.25
CA LEU A 26 -3.84 9.07 14.95
C LEU A 26 -4.95 10.01 14.45
N LEU A 27 -6.03 9.46 13.90
CA LEU A 27 -7.17 10.22 13.40
C LEU A 27 -8.20 10.53 14.48
N ASN A 28 -8.16 9.83 15.61
CA ASN A 28 -9.16 9.97 16.67
C ASN A 28 -8.79 11.12 17.62
N PRO A 29 -9.49 12.26 17.59
CA PRO A 29 -9.18 13.41 18.45
C PRO A 29 -9.32 13.14 19.95
N ASN A 30 -9.91 12.00 20.34
CA ASN A 30 -10.10 11.58 21.72
C ASN A 30 -8.95 10.72 22.26
N GLU A 31 -8.01 10.32 21.43
CA GLU A 31 -6.84 9.52 21.81
C GLU A 31 -5.67 10.38 22.31
N ASP A 32 -4.70 9.74 22.96
CA ASP A 32 -3.59 10.40 23.67
C ASP A 32 -2.33 10.66 22.79
N HIS A 33 -2.50 10.75 21.46
CA HIS A 33 -1.39 10.99 20.53
C HIS A 33 -0.95 12.45 20.40
N GLY A 34 -1.61 13.39 21.09
CA GLY A 34 -1.14 14.77 21.23
C GLY A 34 -1.24 15.66 19.98
N ILE A 35 -1.84 15.19 18.89
CA ILE A 35 -2.13 16.01 17.68
C ILE A 35 -3.63 16.30 17.48
N SER A 36 -4.48 15.94 18.47
CA SER A 36 -5.93 16.16 18.46
C SER A 36 -6.59 15.83 17.11
N GLY A 37 -7.46 16.69 16.57
CA GLY A 37 -8.10 16.51 15.27
C GLY A 37 -7.27 16.94 14.05
N LEU A 38 -6.01 17.36 14.23
CA LEU A 38 -5.24 18.04 13.17
C LEU A 38 -5.02 17.16 11.93
N LEU A 39 -4.65 15.89 12.12
CA LEU A 39 -4.45 14.98 10.97
C LEU A 39 -5.77 14.72 10.23
N LEU A 40 -6.87 14.54 10.97
CA LEU A 40 -8.19 14.34 10.38
C LEU A 40 -8.62 15.57 9.57
N GLN A 41 -8.43 16.78 10.11
CA GLN A 41 -8.71 18.03 9.39
C GLN A 41 -7.89 18.14 8.10
N GLU A 42 -6.59 17.83 8.14
CA GLU A 42 -5.73 17.85 6.96
C GLU A 42 -6.17 16.84 5.89
N ILE A 43 -6.73 15.69 6.28
CA ILE A 43 -7.31 14.72 5.35
C ILE A 43 -8.63 15.23 4.77
N LEU A 44 -9.53 15.73 5.61
CA LEU A 44 -10.84 16.21 5.17
C LEU A 44 -10.74 17.47 4.28
N ASN A 45 -9.71 18.31 4.48
CA ASN A 45 -9.42 19.43 3.59
C ASN A 45 -9.13 18.98 2.14
N GLU A 46 -8.67 17.75 1.90
CA GLU A 46 -8.47 17.22 0.54
C GLU A 46 -9.78 16.98 -0.19
N LEU A 47 -10.85 16.65 0.54
CA LEU A 47 -12.19 16.57 -0.06
C LEU A 47 -12.69 17.94 -0.51
N LEU A 48 -12.33 19.01 0.22
CA LEU A 48 -12.66 20.39 -0.17
C LEU A 48 -11.93 20.83 -1.44
N LEU A 49 -10.74 20.28 -1.72
CA LEU A 49 -10.01 20.54 -2.96
C LEU A 49 -10.64 19.84 -4.16
N VAL A 50 -11.35 18.72 -3.94
CA VAL A 50 -12.13 18.04 -4.99
C VAL A 50 -13.39 18.84 -5.31
N ASN A 51 -14.10 19.27 -4.27
CA ASN A 51 -15.27 20.14 -4.41
C ASN A 51 -15.42 21.01 -3.16
N GLU A 52 -15.40 22.34 -3.35
CA GLU A 52 -15.52 23.29 -2.25
C GLU A 52 -16.87 23.20 -1.53
N ASP A 53 -17.90 22.64 -2.18
CA ASP A 53 -19.23 22.44 -1.61
C ASP A 53 -19.31 21.22 -0.68
N PHE A 54 -18.27 20.40 -0.57
CA PHE A 54 -18.27 19.28 0.37
C PHE A 54 -18.16 19.74 1.83
N LEU A 55 -18.70 18.91 2.74
CA LEU A 55 -18.56 19.06 4.19
C LEU A 55 -19.03 20.42 4.77
N GLN A 56 -20.04 21.07 4.15
CA GLN A 56 -20.46 22.43 4.54
C GLN A 56 -20.79 22.60 6.02
N LYS A 57 -21.36 21.58 6.68
CA LYS A 57 -21.79 21.67 8.09
C LYS A 57 -20.60 21.74 9.07
N ILE A 58 -19.38 21.44 8.63
CA ILE A 58 -18.13 21.50 9.43
C ILE A 58 -17.07 22.39 8.79
N LYS A 59 -17.47 23.28 7.87
CA LYS A 59 -16.58 24.15 7.11
C LYS A 59 -16.70 25.59 7.58
N PHE A 60 -15.57 26.26 7.80
CA PHE A 60 -15.49 27.69 8.07
C PHE A 60 -14.32 28.29 7.26
N ASP A 61 -14.58 29.33 6.49
CA ASP A 61 -13.58 30.01 5.64
C ASP A 61 -12.74 29.05 4.76
N ASN A 62 -13.43 28.17 4.02
CA ASN A 62 -12.81 27.15 3.17
C ASN A 62 -11.83 26.19 3.88
N ARG A 63 -12.00 26.01 5.19
CA ARG A 63 -11.24 25.03 5.99
C ARG A 63 -12.18 24.24 6.88
N ILE A 64 -11.77 23.01 7.19
CA ILE A 64 -12.45 22.22 8.20
C ILE A 64 -12.26 22.89 9.57
N THR A 65 -13.35 23.04 10.30
CA THR A 65 -13.37 23.63 11.65
C THR A 65 -12.61 22.76 12.65
N ASP A 66 -12.43 23.25 13.87
CA ASP A 66 -11.91 22.43 14.96
C ASP A 66 -12.74 21.14 15.10
N LEU A 67 -12.07 19.98 15.14
CA LEU A 67 -12.70 18.68 15.41
C LEU A 67 -12.18 18.07 16.72
N SER A 68 -11.56 18.89 17.59
CA SER A 68 -11.15 18.48 18.92
C SER A 68 -12.37 18.09 19.78
N LYS A 69 -12.09 17.52 20.96
CA LYS A 69 -13.08 17.15 21.97
C LYS A 69 -14.03 18.27 22.41
N TYR A 70 -13.69 19.54 22.13
CA TYR A 70 -14.49 20.70 22.52
C TYR A 70 -15.20 21.39 21.34
N SER A 71 -15.15 20.78 20.15
CA SER A 71 -15.65 21.36 18.90
C SER A 71 -17.18 21.42 18.76
N GLY A 72 -17.93 20.71 19.62
CA GLY A 72 -19.37 20.49 19.43
C GLY A 72 -19.69 19.41 18.39
N TYR A 73 -18.67 18.70 17.90
CA TYR A 73 -18.82 17.50 17.09
C TYR A 73 -18.24 16.30 17.83
N SER A 74 -18.97 15.19 17.80
CA SER A 74 -18.48 13.89 18.24
C SER A 74 -17.90 13.13 17.04
N ILE A 75 -16.63 12.74 17.15
CA ILE A 75 -15.92 11.95 16.14
C ILE A 75 -15.83 10.50 16.62
N ASN A 76 -16.39 9.57 15.84
CA ASN A 76 -16.29 8.14 16.08
C ASN A 76 -15.41 7.50 14.99
N ILE A 77 -14.36 6.78 15.39
CA ILE A 77 -13.45 6.10 14.48
C ILE A 77 -13.59 4.59 14.70
N VAL A 78 -14.03 3.88 13.66
CA VAL A 78 -14.26 2.43 13.72
C VAL A 78 -13.32 1.73 12.73
N PRO A 79 -12.21 1.13 13.19
CA PRO A 79 -11.37 0.29 12.34
C PRO A 79 -12.08 -1.03 12.01
N GLU A 80 -11.79 -1.60 10.85
CA GLU A 80 -12.30 -2.90 10.38
C GLU A 80 -13.83 -3.03 10.44
N MET A 81 -14.55 -1.98 9.99
CA MET A 81 -16.01 -1.96 10.01
C MET A 81 -16.60 -2.95 8.99
N ALA A 82 -17.27 -3.97 9.51
CA ALA A 82 -17.95 -4.97 8.69
C ALA A 82 -19.26 -4.43 8.08
N VAL A 83 -19.38 -4.47 6.77
CA VAL A 83 -20.60 -4.12 6.02
C VAL A 83 -21.10 -5.28 5.17
N ASN A 84 -22.41 -5.33 4.98
CA ASN A 84 -23.08 -6.40 4.25
C ASN A 84 -23.72 -5.88 2.97
N LEU A 85 -23.47 -6.60 1.88
CA LEU A 85 -24.20 -6.44 0.63
C LEU A 85 -25.41 -7.36 0.64
N ASN A 86 -26.59 -6.76 0.42
CA ASN A 86 -27.82 -7.50 0.21
C ASN A 86 -27.96 -7.77 -1.31
N GLY A 87 -27.60 -8.97 -1.77
CA GLY A 87 -27.77 -9.43 -3.15
C GLY A 87 -28.26 -10.88 -3.22
N ASP A 88 -29.05 -11.21 -4.25
CA ASP A 88 -29.61 -12.52 -4.66
C ASP A 88 -29.28 -13.74 -3.78
N GLY A 89 -29.81 -13.75 -2.55
CA GLY A 89 -29.76 -14.89 -1.63
C GLY A 89 -28.39 -15.20 -0.97
N LYS A 90 -27.33 -14.43 -1.21
CA LYS A 90 -26.03 -14.58 -0.51
C LYS A 90 -25.54 -13.23 0.03
N LYS A 91 -25.45 -13.12 1.36
CA LYS A 91 -24.80 -11.99 2.04
C LYS A 91 -23.30 -12.04 1.75
N LYS A 92 -22.81 -11.07 0.97
CA LYS A 92 -21.38 -10.84 0.77
C LYS A 92 -20.94 -9.81 1.81
N ARG A 93 -19.96 -10.18 2.65
CA ARG A 93 -19.38 -9.29 3.66
C ARG A 93 -18.15 -8.59 3.08
N ARG A 94 -17.98 -7.32 3.40
CA ARG A 94 -16.77 -6.53 3.24
C ARG A 94 -16.40 -5.89 4.56
N ASP A 95 -15.13 -5.59 4.75
CA ASP A 95 -14.65 -4.88 5.93
C ASP A 95 -13.97 -3.61 5.43
N ILE A 96 -14.47 -2.46 5.86
CA ILE A 96 -13.91 -1.14 5.59
C ILE A 96 -12.73 -0.94 6.55
N ASP A 97 -11.56 -0.57 6.04
CA ASP A 97 -10.35 -0.41 6.87
C ASP A 97 -10.55 0.57 8.02
N ILE A 98 -11.09 1.77 7.75
CA ILE A 98 -11.46 2.76 8.77
C ILE A 98 -12.74 3.48 8.36
N LEU A 99 -13.76 3.43 9.21
CA LEU A 99 -14.94 4.30 9.12
C LEU A 99 -14.78 5.48 10.10
N ILE A 100 -15.07 6.69 9.64
CA ILE A 100 -15.07 7.91 10.45
C ILE A 100 -16.47 8.50 10.41
N GLU A 101 -17.11 8.64 11.55
CA GLU A 101 -18.42 9.29 11.67
C GLU A 101 -18.29 10.62 12.41
N ILE A 102 -18.92 11.65 11.86
CA ILE A 102 -18.95 12.99 12.45
C ILE A 102 -20.40 13.29 12.83
N THR A 103 -20.65 13.42 14.13
CA THR A 103 -21.98 13.68 14.68
C THR A 103 -22.03 15.10 15.23
N ASP A 104 -23.09 15.85 14.93
CA ASP A 104 -23.34 17.13 15.61
C ASP A 104 -23.89 16.88 17.02
N ASP A 105 -23.20 17.37 18.04
CA ASP A 105 -23.59 17.14 19.43
C ASP A 105 -24.93 17.78 19.81
N ARG A 106 -25.36 18.82 19.08
CA ARG A 106 -26.62 19.52 19.38
C ARG A 106 -27.82 18.76 18.85
N SER A 107 -27.79 18.38 17.58
CA SER A 107 -28.87 17.66 16.91
C SER A 107 -28.83 16.15 17.15
N LYS A 108 -27.66 15.60 17.51
CA LYS A 108 -27.36 14.17 17.54
C LYS A 108 -27.47 13.49 16.17
N GLU A 109 -27.44 14.27 15.09
CA GLU A 109 -27.44 13.79 13.71
C GLU A 109 -26.02 13.35 13.31
N VAL A 110 -25.88 12.15 12.74
CA VAL A 110 -24.66 11.73 12.05
C VAL A 110 -24.61 12.48 10.72
N LEU A 111 -23.73 13.47 10.62
CA LEU A 111 -23.63 14.36 9.45
C LEU A 111 -22.90 13.68 8.29
N TYR A 112 -21.76 13.08 8.62
CA TYR A 112 -20.80 12.59 7.65
C TYR A 112 -20.29 11.21 8.04
N ALA A 113 -20.13 10.37 7.02
CA ALA A 113 -19.49 9.07 7.13
C ALA A 113 -18.36 8.98 6.10
N ILE A 114 -17.12 8.92 6.55
CA ILE A 114 -15.95 8.86 5.68
C ILE A 114 -15.40 7.43 5.73
N CYS A 115 -15.51 6.74 4.60
CA CYS A 115 -14.92 5.43 4.37
C CYS A 115 -13.48 5.63 3.90
N LEU A 116 -12.51 5.16 4.68
CA LEU A 116 -11.09 5.20 4.31
C LEU A 116 -10.62 3.78 4.04
N GLU A 117 -10.22 3.53 2.80
CA GLU A 117 -9.62 2.27 2.35
C GLU A 117 -8.11 2.45 2.20
N ASN A 118 -7.33 1.58 2.85
CA ASN A 118 -5.88 1.71 2.99
C ASN A 118 -5.13 0.58 2.27
N LYS A 119 -4.23 0.98 1.38
CA LYS A 119 -3.25 0.09 0.73
C LYS A 119 -1.84 0.56 1.07
N ILE A 120 -1.08 -0.28 1.77
CA ILE A 120 0.32 0.01 2.13
C ILE A 120 1.31 -0.47 1.05
N THR A 121 0.82 -1.24 0.08
CA THR A 121 1.55 -1.56 -1.15
C THR A 121 0.59 -1.54 -2.34
N ASP A 122 1.08 -1.20 -3.53
CA ASP A 122 0.28 -1.38 -4.75
C ASP A 122 -0.03 -2.88 -5.02
N ALA A 123 0.55 -3.81 -4.27
CA ALA A 123 0.38 -5.25 -4.44
C ALA A 123 -1.00 -5.72 -4.04
N SER A 124 -1.57 -5.05 -3.05
CA SER A 124 -2.91 -5.34 -2.54
C SER A 124 -4.00 -4.64 -3.35
N ILE A 125 -3.67 -3.95 -4.46
CA ILE A 125 -4.65 -3.33 -5.35
C ILE A 125 -5.00 -4.30 -6.48
N SER A 126 -6.19 -4.88 -6.40
CA SER A 126 -6.72 -5.75 -7.46
C SER A 126 -7.47 -4.95 -8.51
N LYS A 127 -6.98 -4.92 -9.75
CA LYS A 127 -7.64 -4.24 -10.89
C LYS A 127 -9.03 -4.82 -11.21
N LYS A 128 -9.29 -6.08 -10.86
CA LYS A 128 -10.55 -6.78 -11.14
C LYS A 128 -11.58 -6.64 -10.02
N ASP A 129 -11.18 -6.22 -8.82
CA ASP A 129 -12.08 -6.17 -7.67
C ASP A 129 -13.06 -5.00 -7.76
N SER A 130 -14.24 -5.18 -7.16
CA SER A 130 -15.26 -4.15 -6.94
C SER A 130 -15.23 -3.66 -5.50
N GLN A 131 -14.10 -3.83 -4.79
CA GLN A 131 -13.97 -3.60 -3.35
C GLN A 131 -14.56 -2.26 -2.89
N LEU A 132 -14.12 -1.14 -3.48
CA LEU A 132 -14.61 0.20 -3.10
C LEU A 132 -16.12 0.38 -3.33
N GLU A 133 -16.65 -0.20 -4.41
CA GLU A 133 -18.07 -0.10 -4.76
C GLU A 133 -18.93 -0.97 -3.83
N ASP A 134 -18.43 -2.16 -3.52
CA ASP A 134 -19.00 -3.11 -2.57
C ASP A 134 -19.07 -2.50 -1.15
N GLU A 135 -17.99 -1.85 -0.69
CA GLU A 135 -17.90 -1.17 0.60
C GLU A 135 -18.85 0.01 0.69
N LEU A 136 -18.87 0.88 -0.33
CA LEU A 136 -19.79 2.01 -0.41
C LEU A 136 -21.26 1.53 -0.38
N SER A 137 -21.58 0.49 -1.14
CA SER A 137 -22.93 -0.09 -1.18
C SER A 137 -23.31 -0.74 0.14
N GLY A 138 -22.38 -1.47 0.77
CA GLY A 138 -22.58 -2.07 2.09
C GLY A 138 -22.80 -1.00 3.18
N LEU A 139 -22.05 0.09 3.14
CA LEU A 139 -22.19 1.19 4.09
C LEU A 139 -23.52 1.94 3.91
N ARG A 140 -23.97 2.16 2.67
CA ARG A 140 -25.31 2.70 2.38
C ARG A 140 -26.41 1.81 2.94
N ASN A 141 -26.29 0.49 2.80
CA ASN A 141 -27.25 -0.44 3.39
C ASN A 141 -27.24 -0.36 4.92
N TYR A 142 -26.05 -0.31 5.52
CA TYR A 142 -25.89 -0.18 6.98
C TYR A 142 -26.63 1.05 7.52
N TYR A 143 -26.41 2.23 6.96
CA TYR A 143 -27.10 3.43 7.42
C TYR A 143 -28.61 3.39 7.17
N LYS A 144 -29.02 2.88 6.00
CA LYS A 144 -30.44 2.71 5.68
C LYS A 144 -31.15 1.76 6.64
N GLU A 145 -30.51 0.66 7.06
CA GLU A 145 -31.07 -0.29 8.04
C GLU A 145 -31.20 0.32 9.44
N ASN A 146 -30.45 1.39 9.74
CA ASN A 146 -30.48 2.10 11.01
C ASN A 146 -31.25 3.44 10.94
N ASP A 147 -32.02 3.69 9.86
CA ASP A 147 -32.76 4.94 9.64
C ASP A 147 -31.88 6.21 9.71
N LEU A 148 -30.62 6.09 9.28
CA LEU A 148 -29.65 7.19 9.18
C LEU A 148 -29.35 7.53 7.72
N SER A 149 -29.00 8.78 7.45
CA SER A 149 -28.68 9.25 6.10
C SER A 149 -27.52 10.27 6.10
N PRO A 150 -26.32 9.90 6.59
CA PRO A 150 -25.16 10.78 6.51
C PRO A 150 -24.72 10.97 5.05
N GLU A 151 -24.04 12.07 4.77
CA GLU A 151 -23.29 12.20 3.52
C GLU A 151 -22.04 11.31 3.57
N ILE A 152 -21.91 10.41 2.60
CA ILE A 152 -20.83 9.42 2.56
C ILE A 152 -19.69 9.90 1.66
N TYR A 153 -18.47 9.86 2.17
CA TYR A 153 -17.25 10.18 1.41
C TYR A 153 -16.31 8.98 1.37
N VAL A 154 -15.55 8.85 0.28
CA VAL A 154 -14.56 7.78 0.11
C VAL A 154 -13.15 8.37 0.03
N VAL A 155 -12.27 7.98 0.94
CA VAL A 155 -10.85 8.31 0.92
C VAL A 155 -10.10 7.05 0.55
N TYR A 156 -9.41 7.09 -0.59
CA TYR A 156 -8.54 5.99 -0.99
C TYR A 156 -7.09 6.34 -0.69
N LEU A 157 -6.47 5.59 0.22
CA LEU A 157 -5.12 5.81 0.69
C LEU A 157 -4.17 4.76 0.10
N THR A 158 -3.26 5.16 -0.78
CA THR A 158 -2.30 4.24 -1.42
C THR A 158 -0.85 4.66 -1.16
N PRO A 159 0.17 3.83 -1.47
CA PRO A 159 1.55 4.14 -1.08
C PRO A 159 2.09 5.42 -1.72
N THR A 160 1.92 5.50 -3.04
CA THR A 160 2.40 6.57 -3.92
C THR A 160 1.49 6.66 -5.14
N PRO A 161 1.52 7.75 -5.92
CA PRO A 161 0.82 7.81 -7.20
C PRO A 161 1.27 6.68 -8.12
N SER A 162 0.30 5.92 -8.66
CA SER A 162 0.54 4.84 -9.60
C SER A 162 -0.67 4.62 -10.49
N GLU A 163 -0.45 4.17 -11.73
CA GLU A 163 -1.55 3.94 -12.68
C GLU A 163 -2.57 2.93 -12.14
N ILE A 164 -2.10 1.92 -11.42
CA ILE A 164 -2.94 0.88 -10.81
C ILE A 164 -3.89 1.49 -9.77
N SER A 165 -3.37 2.35 -8.88
CA SER A 165 -4.19 2.98 -7.85
C SER A 165 -5.18 3.99 -8.46
N THR A 166 -4.73 4.81 -9.41
CA THR A 166 -5.59 5.76 -10.13
C THR A 166 -6.71 5.04 -10.89
N TYR A 167 -6.40 3.96 -11.61
CA TYR A 167 -7.39 3.15 -12.31
C TYR A 167 -8.42 2.54 -11.34
N SER A 168 -7.95 1.97 -10.22
CA SER A 168 -8.82 1.39 -9.20
C SER A 168 -9.81 2.40 -8.64
N LEU A 169 -9.36 3.62 -8.32
CA LEU A 169 -10.22 4.69 -7.83
C LEU A 169 -11.19 5.21 -8.91
N ASN A 170 -10.73 5.35 -10.16
CA ASN A 170 -11.54 5.85 -11.26
C ASN A 170 -12.66 4.89 -11.67
N LYS A 171 -12.49 3.59 -11.42
CA LYS A 171 -13.53 2.58 -11.63
C LYS A 171 -14.76 2.79 -10.75
N LEU A 172 -14.60 3.35 -9.55
CA LEU A 172 -15.71 3.69 -8.66
C LEU A 172 -16.48 4.88 -9.24
N ASP A 173 -17.67 4.69 -9.77
CA ASP A 173 -18.52 5.80 -10.25
C ASP A 173 -19.17 6.53 -9.06
N TYR A 174 -18.40 7.43 -8.45
CA TYR A 174 -18.81 8.21 -7.29
C TYR A 174 -18.04 9.54 -7.20
N ASN A 175 -18.74 10.63 -6.95
CA ASN A 175 -18.14 11.98 -6.97
C ASN A 175 -17.54 12.39 -5.62
N GLN A 176 -18.07 11.88 -4.51
CA GLN A 176 -17.63 12.23 -3.15
C GLN A 176 -16.44 11.35 -2.74
N LYS A 177 -15.35 11.42 -3.52
CA LYS A 177 -14.14 10.63 -3.30
C LYS A 177 -12.87 11.45 -3.48
N CYS A 178 -11.81 11.09 -2.77
CA CYS A 178 -10.47 11.63 -3.01
C CYS A 178 -9.38 10.55 -2.91
N HIS A 179 -8.20 10.86 -3.46
CA HIS A 179 -7.02 10.01 -3.43
C HIS A 179 -5.95 10.66 -2.56
N ILE A 180 -5.51 9.97 -1.52
CA ILE A 180 -4.41 10.38 -0.63
C ILE A 180 -3.30 9.34 -0.71
N TYR A 181 -2.06 9.76 -0.44
CA TYR A 181 -0.90 8.88 -0.50
C TYR A 181 -0.20 8.72 0.86
N TRP A 182 0.53 7.64 1.05
CA TRP A 182 1.40 7.51 2.23
C TRP A 182 2.64 8.39 2.12
N ASP A 183 3.30 8.45 0.95
CA ASP A 183 4.52 9.24 0.72
C ASP A 183 4.65 9.69 -0.76
N LYS A 184 5.70 10.47 -1.06
CA LYS A 184 6.13 10.90 -2.40
C LYS A 184 5.07 11.65 -3.23
N HIS A 185 4.13 12.30 -2.56
CA HIS A 185 3.16 13.20 -3.16
C HIS A 185 2.86 14.35 -2.20
N GLU A 186 2.48 15.51 -2.72
CA GLU A 186 2.13 16.69 -1.90
C GLU A 186 1.01 16.36 -0.91
N ASN A 187 -0.08 15.77 -1.42
CA ASN A 187 -1.17 15.20 -0.65
C ASN A 187 -0.82 13.83 -0.07
N SER A 188 0.16 13.77 0.82
CA SER A 188 0.52 12.54 1.53
C SER A 188 0.38 12.67 3.04
N ILE A 189 0.04 11.56 3.71
CA ILE A 189 0.00 11.45 5.18
C ILE A 189 1.37 11.82 5.77
N PHE A 190 2.47 11.43 5.11
CA PHE A 190 3.81 11.83 5.51
C PHE A 190 3.95 13.36 5.57
N ASN A 191 3.58 14.06 4.50
CA ASN A 191 3.69 15.53 4.46
C ASN A 191 2.75 16.22 5.44
N LYS A 192 1.53 15.71 5.61
CA LYS A 192 0.55 16.26 6.57
C LYS A 192 1.08 16.17 8.01
N LEU A 193 1.65 15.04 8.40
CA LEU A 193 2.28 14.87 9.71
C LEU A 193 3.51 15.77 9.88
N ILE A 194 4.35 15.92 8.84
CA ILE A 194 5.51 16.85 8.88
C ILE A 194 5.04 18.30 9.02
N LYS A 195 3.95 18.69 8.35
CA LYS A 195 3.35 20.02 8.49
C LYS A 195 2.91 20.27 9.93
N ILE A 196 2.23 19.32 10.56
CA ILE A 196 1.80 19.42 11.97
C ILE A 196 3.00 19.65 12.91
N PHE A 197 4.12 18.95 12.71
CA PHE A 197 5.34 19.20 13.49
C PHE A 197 5.92 20.59 13.25
N LYS A 198 5.92 21.09 12.00
CA LYS A 198 6.37 22.46 11.72
C LYS A 198 5.44 23.49 12.35
N ASP A 199 4.14 23.23 12.35
CA ASP A 199 3.17 24.11 12.99
C ASP A 199 3.38 24.14 14.50
N GLU A 200 3.77 23.03 15.12
CA GLU A 200 4.16 22.95 16.53
C GLU A 200 5.45 23.74 16.81
N GLU A 201 6.50 23.54 15.99
CA GLU A 201 7.76 24.28 16.10
C GLU A 201 7.57 25.80 15.97
N ASN A 202 6.60 26.24 15.17
CA ASN A 202 6.25 27.65 14.98
C ASN A 202 5.26 28.18 16.03
N GLY A 203 4.76 27.34 16.93
CA GLY A 203 3.78 27.70 17.96
C GLY A 203 2.37 27.97 17.42
N PHE A 204 2.02 27.42 16.25
CA PHE A 204 0.66 27.49 15.69
C PHE A 204 -0.27 26.41 16.26
N VAL A 205 0.29 25.31 16.79
CA VAL A 205 -0.47 24.27 17.49
C VAL A 205 0.17 23.98 18.84
N ASP A 206 -0.60 23.34 19.72
CA ASP A 206 -0.13 22.98 21.05
C ASP A 206 1.09 22.03 21.00
N PRO A 207 2.00 22.11 22.00
CA PRO A 207 3.16 21.23 22.07
C PRO A 207 2.77 19.76 22.07
N ILE A 208 3.36 19.00 21.14
CA ILE A 208 3.17 17.55 21.07
C ILE A 208 4.10 16.92 22.10
N ASN A 209 3.55 16.12 23.01
CA ASN A 209 4.37 15.48 24.03
C ASN A 209 5.48 14.60 23.40
N ASN A 210 6.61 14.48 24.10
CA ASN A 210 7.78 13.78 23.57
C ASN A 210 7.52 12.31 23.19
N GLN A 211 6.66 11.61 23.93
CA GLN A 211 6.36 10.20 23.67
C GLN A 211 5.62 10.05 22.34
N SER A 212 4.55 10.83 22.14
CA SER A 212 3.80 10.87 20.89
C SER A 212 4.66 11.37 19.73
N SER A 213 5.53 12.37 19.97
CA SER A 213 6.51 12.85 18.98
C SER A 213 7.42 11.73 18.50
N TYR A 214 8.00 10.93 19.41
CA TYR A 214 8.85 9.79 19.04
C TYR A 214 8.08 8.68 18.33
N LEU A 215 6.83 8.42 18.73
CA LEU A 215 5.96 7.43 18.11
C LEU A 215 5.63 7.81 16.66
N ILE A 216 5.15 9.03 16.43
CA ILE A 216 4.83 9.54 15.09
C ILE A 216 6.11 9.62 14.22
N LYS A 217 7.25 10.08 14.76
CA LYS A 217 8.53 10.05 14.03
C LYS A 217 8.97 8.64 13.66
N SER A 218 8.72 7.65 14.51
CA SER A 218 8.97 6.24 14.20
C SER A 218 8.05 5.75 13.07
N PHE A 219 6.79 6.17 13.06
CA PHE A 219 5.84 5.86 11.99
C PHE A 219 6.23 6.50 10.67
N LEU A 220 6.62 7.78 10.67
CA LEU A 220 7.18 8.47 9.50
C LEU A 220 8.40 7.75 8.91
N SER A 221 9.30 7.28 9.79
CA SER A 221 10.44 6.45 9.36
C SER A 221 9.99 5.12 8.76
N PHE A 222 8.89 4.53 9.22
CA PHE A 222 8.36 3.28 8.70
C PHE A 222 7.68 3.46 7.33
N ILE A 223 6.92 4.55 7.16
CA ILE A 223 6.40 4.99 5.85
C ILE A 223 7.55 5.14 4.85
N LYS A 224 8.65 5.81 5.22
CA LYS A 224 9.84 6.00 4.35
C LYS A 224 10.51 4.70 3.91
N THR A 225 10.34 3.63 4.66
CA THR A 225 10.81 2.30 4.29
C THR A 225 9.83 1.52 3.40
N ASN A 226 8.75 2.14 2.93
CA ASN A 226 7.63 1.49 2.25
C ASN A 226 7.08 0.32 3.07
N PHE A 227 6.96 0.50 4.39
CA PHE A 227 6.44 -0.52 5.31
C PHE A 227 7.24 -1.84 5.31
N LYS A 228 8.51 -1.83 4.88
CA LYS A 228 9.38 -3.02 4.89
C LYS A 228 9.74 -3.46 6.31
N SER A 229 9.87 -4.77 6.49
CA SER A 229 10.36 -5.34 7.75
C SER A 229 11.84 -5.02 7.98
N TYR A 230 12.27 -5.07 9.24
CA TYR A 230 13.68 -4.89 9.59
C TYR A 230 14.58 -5.96 8.95
N VAL A 231 14.09 -7.19 8.81
CA VAL A 231 14.83 -8.30 8.20
C VAL A 231 15.07 -8.06 6.71
N GLU A 232 14.03 -7.63 5.97
CA GLU A 232 14.14 -7.27 4.55
C GLU A 232 15.12 -6.10 4.36
N GLU A 233 15.00 -5.05 5.18
CA GLU A 233 15.90 -3.89 5.12
C GLU A 233 17.35 -4.29 5.41
N ARG A 234 17.60 -5.11 6.45
CA ARG A 234 18.95 -5.61 6.78
C ARG A 234 19.54 -6.44 5.66
N LYS A 235 18.74 -7.31 5.03
CA LYS A 235 19.20 -8.14 3.92
C LYS A 235 19.60 -7.27 2.73
N GLU A 236 18.78 -6.28 2.37
CA GLU A 236 19.11 -5.32 1.31
C GLU A 236 20.38 -4.50 1.65
N ILE A 237 20.53 -4.04 2.90
CA ILE A 237 21.73 -3.30 3.35
C ILE A 237 22.97 -4.21 3.30
N GLN A 238 22.86 -5.46 3.75
CA GLN A 238 23.97 -6.40 3.72
C GLN A 238 24.38 -6.71 2.29
N GLU A 239 23.42 -6.97 1.40
CA GLU A 239 23.71 -7.16 -0.03
C GLU A 239 24.34 -5.90 -0.64
N LYS A 240 23.86 -4.69 -0.32
CA LYS A 240 24.50 -3.43 -0.76
C LYS A 240 25.94 -3.29 -0.25
N LYS A 241 26.20 -3.63 1.02
CA LYS A 241 27.55 -3.59 1.59
C LYS A 241 28.46 -4.64 0.95
N SER A 242 27.94 -5.83 0.66
CA SER A 242 28.71 -6.92 0.10
C SER A 242 28.92 -6.82 -1.41
N TYR A 243 27.99 -6.24 -2.17
CA TYR A 243 28.02 -6.27 -3.64
C TYR A 243 27.89 -4.89 -4.29
N GLY A 244 27.85 -3.80 -3.50
CA GLY A 244 27.65 -2.43 -3.97
C GLY A 244 26.18 -2.07 -4.30
N LYS A 245 25.34 -3.07 -4.59
CA LYS A 245 23.93 -2.93 -4.99
C LYS A 245 23.14 -4.17 -4.54
N PRO A 246 21.81 -4.11 -4.31
CA PRO A 246 21.01 -5.31 -4.07
C PRO A 246 21.16 -6.33 -5.21
N VAL A 247 21.21 -7.62 -4.88
CA VAL A 247 21.55 -8.67 -5.88
C VAL A 247 20.48 -8.78 -6.96
N ILE A 248 19.21 -8.55 -6.63
CA ILE A 248 18.13 -8.53 -7.62
C ILE A 248 18.31 -7.42 -8.66
N ASP A 249 18.89 -6.28 -8.27
CA ASP A 249 19.12 -5.19 -9.22
C ASP A 249 20.36 -5.46 -10.07
N LEU A 250 21.37 -6.16 -9.54
CA LEU A 250 22.49 -6.68 -10.35
C LEU A 250 21.99 -7.74 -11.34
N LEU A 251 21.00 -8.54 -10.95
CA LEU A 251 20.41 -9.56 -11.83
C LEU A 251 19.65 -8.92 -12.99
N ASN A 252 18.93 -7.82 -12.74
CA ASN A 252 18.30 -7.02 -13.81
C ASN A 252 19.34 -6.43 -14.76
N ASP A 253 20.40 -5.79 -14.23
CA ASP A 253 21.47 -5.23 -15.07
C ASP A 253 22.15 -6.32 -15.92
N PHE A 254 22.42 -7.48 -15.31
CA PHE A 254 22.94 -8.65 -16.01
C PHE A 254 22.00 -9.13 -17.12
N ALA A 255 20.70 -9.27 -16.81
CA ALA A 255 19.71 -9.75 -17.76
C ALA A 255 19.56 -8.82 -18.96
N ASN A 256 19.74 -7.51 -18.78
CA ASN A 256 19.74 -6.54 -19.86
C ASN A 256 20.85 -6.77 -20.90
N ASN A 257 21.94 -7.44 -20.53
CA ASN A 257 23.01 -7.83 -21.44
C ASN A 257 22.75 -9.15 -22.19
N LEU A 258 21.63 -9.84 -21.90
CA LEU A 258 21.24 -11.06 -22.59
C LEU A 258 20.29 -10.74 -23.75
N GLU A 259 20.51 -11.40 -24.89
CA GLU A 259 19.56 -11.40 -26.01
C GLU A 259 18.19 -11.89 -25.55
N PHE A 260 17.12 -11.16 -25.92
CA PHE A 260 15.77 -11.39 -25.44
C PHE A 260 15.20 -12.76 -25.81
N ASP A 261 15.24 -13.11 -27.10
CA ASP A 261 14.64 -14.35 -27.63
C ASP A 261 15.54 -15.59 -27.52
N LYS A 262 16.72 -15.45 -26.92
CA LYS A 262 17.71 -16.52 -26.83
C LYS A 262 17.49 -17.41 -25.62
N GLU A 263 17.58 -18.71 -25.87
CA GLU A 263 17.45 -19.75 -24.87
C GLU A 263 18.79 -20.01 -24.19
N TYR A 264 18.80 -20.01 -22.86
CA TYR A 264 20.00 -20.26 -22.07
C TYR A 264 19.80 -21.43 -21.12
N ALA A 265 20.78 -22.33 -21.04
CA ALA A 265 20.82 -23.31 -19.96
C ALA A 265 20.95 -22.60 -18.61
N ILE A 266 20.20 -23.06 -17.59
CA ILE A 266 20.23 -22.44 -16.25
C ILE A 266 21.63 -22.44 -15.65
N ALA A 267 22.39 -23.51 -15.86
CA ALA A 267 23.78 -23.58 -15.42
C ALA A 267 24.63 -22.45 -16.04
N SER A 268 24.37 -22.11 -17.31
CA SER A 268 25.03 -21.00 -18.00
C SER A 268 24.62 -19.65 -17.39
N ILE A 269 23.32 -19.42 -17.14
CA ILE A 269 22.84 -18.21 -16.46
C ILE A 269 23.47 -18.06 -15.07
N LYS A 270 23.48 -19.14 -14.28
CA LYS A 270 24.10 -19.15 -12.94
C LYS A 270 25.58 -18.76 -12.99
N ASN A 271 26.35 -19.35 -13.89
CA ASN A 271 27.78 -19.09 -14.00
C ASN A 271 28.05 -17.67 -14.52
N LYS A 272 27.34 -17.24 -15.57
CA LYS A 272 27.48 -15.90 -16.15
C LYS A 272 27.07 -14.81 -15.17
N PHE A 273 26.00 -15.01 -14.42
CA PHE A 273 25.56 -14.05 -13.41
C PHE A 273 26.55 -13.96 -12.25
N SER A 274 27.06 -15.08 -11.74
CA SER A 274 28.15 -15.08 -10.74
C SER A 274 29.39 -14.32 -11.24
N ALA A 275 29.80 -14.56 -12.49
CA ALA A 275 30.93 -13.87 -13.09
C ALA A 275 30.66 -12.36 -13.27
N TYR A 276 29.44 -11.99 -13.64
CA TYR A 276 29.02 -10.59 -13.73
C TYR A 276 29.11 -9.89 -12.37
N VAL A 277 28.58 -10.50 -11.31
CA VAL A 277 28.66 -9.93 -9.95
C VAL A 277 30.12 -9.83 -9.48
N LEU A 278 30.95 -10.83 -9.73
CA LEU A 278 32.38 -10.77 -9.40
C LEU A 278 33.09 -9.62 -10.12
N ASN A 279 32.78 -9.40 -11.40
CA ASN A 279 33.36 -8.30 -12.17
C ASN A 279 32.93 -6.93 -11.64
N VAL A 280 31.63 -6.75 -11.36
CA VAL A 280 31.09 -5.45 -10.92
C VAL A 280 31.43 -5.13 -9.46
N SER A 281 31.41 -6.13 -8.58
CA SER A 281 31.57 -5.94 -7.12
C SER A 281 32.94 -6.32 -6.57
N GLY A 282 33.75 -7.07 -7.33
CA GLY A 282 35.00 -7.66 -6.86
C GLY A 282 34.82 -8.84 -5.90
N LEU A 283 33.58 -9.30 -5.66
CA LEU A 283 33.27 -10.34 -4.68
C LEU A 283 32.47 -11.49 -5.30
N GLU A 284 32.78 -12.72 -4.87
CA GLU A 284 32.08 -13.91 -5.33
C GLU A 284 30.65 -13.95 -4.77
N LEU A 285 29.68 -14.14 -5.67
CA LEU A 285 28.27 -14.27 -5.27
C LEU A 285 28.01 -15.63 -4.63
N ASN A 286 27.51 -15.61 -3.39
CA ASN A 286 27.10 -16.82 -2.69
C ASN A 286 26.07 -17.64 -3.50
N ASN A 287 26.31 -18.95 -3.63
CA ASN A 287 25.48 -19.86 -4.42
C ASN A 287 24.01 -19.92 -3.96
N GLY A 288 23.75 -19.87 -2.65
CA GLY A 288 22.41 -19.85 -2.09
C GLY A 288 21.67 -18.56 -2.46
N THR A 289 22.32 -17.42 -2.26
CA THR A 289 21.80 -16.09 -2.67
C THR A 289 21.51 -16.06 -4.16
N ARG A 290 22.45 -16.53 -5.00
CA ARG A 290 22.27 -16.63 -6.45
C ARG A 290 21.04 -17.43 -6.84
N ASN A 291 20.92 -18.65 -6.31
CA ASN A 291 19.83 -19.55 -6.67
C ASN A 291 18.48 -18.98 -6.23
N ALA A 292 18.41 -18.41 -5.02
CA ALA A 292 17.21 -17.76 -4.51
C ALA A 292 16.75 -16.61 -5.41
N HIS A 293 17.68 -15.72 -5.82
CA HIS A 293 17.36 -14.60 -6.70
C HIS A 293 16.94 -15.05 -8.11
N ILE A 294 17.56 -16.09 -8.68
CA ILE A 294 17.13 -16.64 -9.97
C ILE A 294 15.73 -17.27 -9.89
N THR A 295 15.45 -18.05 -8.84
CA THR A 295 14.12 -18.62 -8.62
C THR A 295 13.07 -17.53 -8.43
N LEU A 296 13.35 -16.55 -7.57
CA LEU A 296 12.52 -15.36 -7.38
C LEU A 296 12.24 -14.63 -8.71
N ALA A 297 13.26 -14.57 -9.57
CA ALA A 297 13.20 -13.85 -10.83
C ALA A 297 12.50 -14.59 -11.99
N THR A 298 12.12 -15.86 -11.80
CA THR A 298 11.58 -16.73 -12.85
C THR A 298 10.06 -16.88 -12.71
N VAL A 299 9.28 -16.31 -13.63
CA VAL A 299 7.83 -16.07 -13.45
C VAL A 299 6.99 -17.33 -13.27
N ASN A 300 7.30 -18.39 -14.02
CA ASN A 300 6.60 -19.68 -13.97
C ASN A 300 7.27 -20.68 -13.00
N ASP A 301 8.08 -20.21 -12.05
CA ASP A 301 8.54 -21.01 -10.92
C ASP A 301 7.61 -20.83 -9.72
N ARG A 302 6.85 -21.88 -9.37
CA ARG A 302 5.96 -21.87 -8.19
C ARG A 302 6.68 -21.45 -6.91
N ASN A 303 7.95 -21.83 -6.75
CA ASN A 303 8.68 -21.54 -5.52
C ASN A 303 8.99 -20.05 -5.33
N ARG A 304 8.85 -19.21 -6.38
CA ARG A 304 9.13 -17.77 -6.28
C ARG A 304 8.25 -17.06 -5.25
N GLY A 305 7.04 -17.55 -5.01
CA GLY A 305 6.15 -17.03 -3.96
C GLY A 305 6.78 -17.14 -2.56
N HIS A 306 7.51 -18.22 -2.27
CA HIS A 306 8.22 -18.39 -1.00
C HIS A 306 9.38 -17.40 -0.82
N TYR A 307 9.88 -16.80 -1.90
CA TYR A 307 10.96 -15.82 -1.88
C TYR A 307 10.47 -14.36 -1.80
N GLY A 308 9.18 -14.12 -1.54
CA GLY A 308 8.66 -12.76 -1.34
C GLY A 308 8.28 -12.05 -2.65
N VAL A 309 7.94 -12.80 -3.69
CA VAL A 309 7.21 -12.27 -4.84
C VAL A 309 5.73 -12.18 -4.45
N LYS A 310 5.23 -10.97 -4.21
CA LYS A 310 3.85 -10.72 -3.76
C LYS A 310 2.89 -10.33 -4.89
N LYS A 311 3.41 -10.10 -6.11
CA LYS A 311 2.61 -9.70 -7.27
C LYS A 311 3.02 -10.42 -8.54
N PRO A 312 2.10 -10.58 -9.50
CA PRO A 312 2.42 -11.10 -10.82
C PRO A 312 3.06 -10.07 -11.77
N ASP A 313 2.96 -8.78 -11.51
CA ASP A 313 3.45 -7.68 -12.35
C ASP A 313 4.70 -6.96 -11.79
N ASP A 314 5.42 -7.59 -10.85
CA ASP A 314 6.67 -7.05 -10.28
C ASP A 314 7.81 -7.10 -11.32
N GLU A 315 7.92 -6.07 -12.18
CA GLU A 315 8.92 -5.99 -13.26
C GLU A 315 10.34 -6.24 -12.78
N ARG A 316 10.68 -5.71 -11.59
CA ARG A 316 11.99 -5.90 -10.95
C ARG A 316 12.29 -7.38 -10.68
N LYS A 317 11.27 -8.22 -10.53
CA LYS A 317 11.41 -9.67 -10.30
C LYS A 317 10.90 -10.52 -11.46
N ASN A 318 10.37 -9.94 -12.52
CA ASN A 318 9.84 -10.66 -13.68
C ASN A 318 10.88 -10.66 -14.80
N ILE A 319 11.98 -11.39 -14.60
CA ILE A 319 13.15 -11.31 -15.48
C ILE A 319 13.22 -12.51 -16.44
N PHE A 320 12.85 -13.69 -15.97
CA PHE A 320 13.00 -14.94 -16.72
C PHE A 320 11.73 -15.79 -16.70
N TYR A 321 11.67 -16.78 -17.59
CA TYR A 321 10.72 -17.89 -17.53
C TYR A 321 11.38 -19.20 -18.00
N TYR A 322 10.95 -20.34 -17.46
CA TYR A 322 11.33 -21.66 -17.95
C TYR A 322 10.66 -21.94 -19.29
N THR A 323 11.43 -22.42 -20.26
CA THR A 323 10.94 -22.65 -21.62
C THR A 323 10.14 -23.93 -21.79
N ASP A 324 10.34 -24.89 -20.88
CA ASP A 324 9.76 -26.23 -20.86
C ASP A 324 9.63 -26.76 -19.42
N ASP A 325 8.90 -27.86 -19.25
CA ASP A 325 8.65 -28.52 -17.97
C ASP A 325 9.89 -29.16 -17.35
N SER A 326 10.96 -29.37 -18.14
CA SER A 326 12.21 -29.90 -17.61
C SER A 326 12.91 -28.90 -16.70
N ARG A 327 12.54 -27.61 -16.79
CA ARG A 327 13.12 -26.50 -16.02
C ARG A 327 14.64 -26.49 -16.08
N LYS A 328 15.21 -26.78 -17.26
CA LYS A 328 16.66 -26.77 -17.51
C LYS A 328 17.13 -25.51 -18.24
N LYS A 329 16.21 -24.78 -18.85
CA LYS A 329 16.47 -23.62 -19.69
C LYS A 329 15.60 -22.43 -19.31
N LEU A 330 16.16 -21.24 -19.47
CA LEU A 330 15.51 -19.96 -19.23
C LEU A 330 15.56 -19.09 -20.49
N LYS A 331 14.53 -18.27 -20.66
CA LYS A 331 14.49 -17.12 -21.57
C LYS A 331 14.20 -15.85 -20.78
N ARG A 332 14.58 -14.69 -21.33
CA ARG A 332 14.13 -13.41 -20.78
C ARG A 332 12.62 -13.31 -20.89
N PHE A 333 12.00 -12.75 -19.87
CA PHE A 333 10.57 -12.50 -19.82
C PHE A 333 10.29 -11.00 -20.07
N SER A 334 9.22 -10.72 -20.78
CA SER A 334 8.51 -9.44 -20.73
C SER A 334 7.01 -9.72 -20.81
N LEU A 335 6.21 -8.82 -20.24
CA LEU A 335 4.74 -8.88 -20.32
C LEU A 335 4.22 -8.76 -21.77
N GLN A 336 5.04 -8.18 -22.66
CA GLN A 336 4.74 -8.07 -24.08
C GLN A 336 4.98 -9.39 -24.85
N CYS A 337 5.63 -10.38 -24.23
CA CYS A 337 5.90 -11.67 -24.87
C CYS A 337 4.59 -12.38 -25.24
N SER A 338 4.51 -12.92 -26.46
CA SER A 338 3.31 -13.57 -27.01
C SER A 338 2.98 -14.93 -26.38
N LYS A 339 3.79 -15.42 -25.44
CA LYS A 339 3.65 -16.75 -24.85
C LYS A 339 2.69 -16.73 -23.66
N LEU A 340 1.72 -17.63 -23.68
CA LEU A 340 0.88 -17.93 -22.53
C LEU A 340 1.75 -18.55 -21.42
N LEU A 341 1.89 -17.85 -20.30
CA LEU A 341 2.68 -18.31 -19.17
C LEU A 341 1.90 -18.09 -17.87
N ASP A 342 2.03 -19.05 -16.97
CA ASP A 342 1.59 -18.94 -15.60
C ASP A 342 2.60 -18.11 -14.81
N ILE A 343 2.14 -17.05 -14.17
CA ILE A 343 2.93 -16.22 -13.27
C ILE A 343 2.53 -16.52 -11.84
N TYR A 344 3.47 -17.09 -11.07
CA TYR A 344 3.25 -17.39 -9.66
C TYR A 344 3.64 -16.22 -8.75
N PHE A 345 2.86 -16.03 -7.69
CA PHE A 345 3.13 -15.04 -6.64
C PHE A 345 2.49 -15.48 -5.32
N LYS A 346 2.90 -14.89 -4.20
CA LYS A 346 2.37 -15.18 -2.87
C LYS A 346 1.29 -14.17 -2.51
N ASN A 347 0.09 -14.64 -2.20
CA ASN A 347 -1.00 -13.86 -1.63
C ASN A 347 -1.37 -14.44 -0.25
N GLY A 348 -1.16 -13.67 0.81
CA GLY A 348 -1.31 -14.16 2.17
C GLY A 348 -0.44 -15.40 2.46
N ALA A 349 -1.07 -16.51 2.84
CA ALA A 349 -0.40 -17.78 3.10
C ALA A 349 -0.25 -18.68 1.85
N GLU A 350 -0.91 -18.34 0.75
CA GLU A 350 -1.03 -19.19 -0.43
C GLU A 350 -0.17 -18.71 -1.60
N ILE A 351 0.14 -19.62 -2.52
CA ILE A 351 0.79 -19.29 -3.80
C ILE A 351 -0.29 -19.33 -4.87
N GLU A 352 -0.57 -18.15 -5.42
CA GLU A 352 -1.52 -17.96 -6.50
C GLU A 352 -0.80 -17.96 -7.86
N VAL A 353 -1.62 -18.07 -8.91
CA VAL A 353 -1.18 -18.09 -10.30
C VAL A 353 -2.09 -17.22 -11.14
N VAL A 354 -1.51 -16.45 -12.06
CA VAL A 354 -2.26 -15.70 -13.08
C VAL A 354 -1.64 -15.94 -14.44
N SER A 355 -2.47 -16.03 -15.49
CA SER A 355 -1.99 -16.16 -16.86
C SER A 355 -1.51 -14.80 -17.40
N THR A 356 -0.48 -14.80 -18.25
CA THR A 356 -0.02 -13.58 -18.96
C THR A 356 -1.11 -12.88 -19.77
N LEU A 357 -2.18 -13.57 -20.18
CA LEU A 357 -3.33 -12.95 -20.85
C LEU A 357 -4.19 -12.09 -19.92
N GLU A 358 -4.15 -12.38 -18.63
CA GLU A 358 -4.96 -11.69 -17.63
C GLU A 358 -4.27 -10.47 -17.03
N ILE A 359 -3.00 -10.25 -17.39
CA ILE A 359 -2.22 -9.08 -17.00
C ILE A 359 -2.33 -8.04 -18.12
N PRO A 360 -2.86 -6.83 -17.85
CA PRO A 360 -3.00 -5.80 -18.88
C PRO A 360 -1.64 -5.52 -19.52
N LYS A 361 -1.56 -5.59 -20.85
CA LYS A 361 -0.40 -5.11 -21.60
C LYS A 361 -0.49 -3.59 -21.64
N GLU A 362 0.44 -2.90 -20.99
CA GLU A 362 0.60 -1.46 -21.20
C GLU A 362 0.95 -1.22 -22.69
N GLU A 363 0.12 -0.46 -23.39
CA GLU A 363 0.50 0.16 -24.66
C GLU A 363 1.48 1.28 -24.35
N ILE A 364 2.77 0.97 -24.38
CA ILE A 364 3.82 1.97 -24.36
C ILE A 364 3.89 2.56 -25.77
N SER A 365 3.45 3.82 -25.93
CA SER A 365 3.72 4.64 -27.12
C SER A 365 5.16 5.13 -27.15
#